data_AF-A0A8S9C1L2-F1
#
_entry.id   AF-A0A8S9C1L2-F1
#
_cell.length_a   1.000
_cell.length_b   1.000
_cell.length_c   1.000
_cell.angle_alpha   90.00
_cell.angle_beta   90.00
_cell.angle_gamma   90.00
#
_symmetry.space_group_name_H-M   'P 1'
#
loop_
_entity.id
_entity.type
_entity.pdbx_description
1 polymer ?
#
loop_
_entity_poly.entity_id
_entity_poly.type
_entity_poly.pdbx_seq_one_letter_code
_entity_poly.pdbx_strand_id
1 'polypeptide(L)'
;MSTIQEVDSPEDDLSLPDYAQNAVPEVELPKLFLISHAHSPPLHPPPQLRFDLRTIPNPPKRIRDSHVGTSKRLQEWMEADPTFLARRDVIRDEIKEAMNELIAKHEKKAVLKVDVDEEPASDQKSKQSYNYDRDDLVVNGNNQHLDEDEDESGYRRVYNEQDFSGLELRIGIVCAMGRHRSVAMVEELARMSWPGWEVEVEHRDVSKKRGTEKKTGGKGSRGTRGSFASYSTNDDSEIE
;
A
#
# COMPACT_ATOMS: atom_id res chain seq x y z
N MET A 1 35.05 27.64 -71.76
CA MET A 1 33.67 27.10 -71.82
C MET A 1 33.69 25.85 -70.98
N SER A 2 33.12 25.74 -69.78
CA SER A 2 32.21 26.60 -69.03
C SER A 2 32.47 26.35 -67.53
N THR A 3 32.45 27.42 -66.74
CA THR A 3 32.61 27.41 -65.29
C THR A 3 31.32 26.87 -64.66
N ILE A 4 31.42 25.79 -63.88
CA ILE A 4 30.32 25.26 -63.07
C ILE A 4 30.40 26.00 -61.73
N GLN A 5 29.39 26.82 -61.43
CA GLN A 5 29.18 27.44 -60.12
C GLN A 5 28.60 26.39 -59.17
N GLU A 6 29.28 26.19 -58.05
CA GLU A 6 28.75 25.47 -56.89
C GLU A 6 27.56 26.26 -56.32
N VAL A 7 26.42 25.58 -56.21
CA VAL A 7 25.22 26.07 -55.54
C VAL A 7 25.39 25.83 -54.05
N ASP A 8 25.56 26.93 -53.34
CA ASP A 8 25.58 27.04 -51.89
C ASP A 8 24.18 26.65 -51.37
N SER A 9 24.11 25.53 -50.64
CA SER A 9 22.90 25.00 -50.05
C SER A 9 22.75 25.63 -48.67
N PRO A 10 21.75 26.49 -48.42
CA PRO A 10 21.54 27.02 -47.08
C PRO A 10 21.06 25.85 -46.20
N GLU A 11 21.96 25.39 -45.34
CA GLU A 11 21.60 24.42 -44.31
C GLU A 11 20.54 25.08 -43.41
N ASP A 12 19.37 24.44 -43.41
CA ASP A 12 18.23 24.73 -42.55
C ASP A 12 18.67 24.68 -41.08
N ASP A 13 19.07 25.84 -40.55
CA ASP A 13 19.24 26.09 -39.11
C ASP A 13 17.85 26.15 -38.46
N LEU A 14 17.20 24.98 -38.37
CA LEU A 14 16.00 24.75 -37.57
C LEU A 14 16.38 24.69 -36.08
N SER A 15 17.05 25.74 -35.58
CA SER A 15 17.23 25.92 -34.14
C SER A 15 15.84 26.16 -33.54
N LEU A 16 15.34 25.14 -32.84
CA LEU A 16 14.10 25.25 -32.09
C LEU A 16 14.23 26.42 -31.11
N PRO A 17 13.26 27.35 -31.10
CA PRO A 17 13.34 28.54 -30.27
C PRO A 17 13.48 28.18 -28.79
N ASP A 18 14.23 29.00 -28.06
CA ASP A 18 14.68 28.77 -26.68
C ASP A 18 13.55 28.40 -25.70
N TYR A 19 12.31 28.84 -25.98
CA TYR A 19 11.13 28.49 -25.18
C TYR A 19 10.73 27.00 -25.28
N ALA A 20 11.15 26.29 -26.32
CA ALA A 20 10.96 24.84 -26.47
C ALA A 20 12.06 24.00 -25.80
N GLN A 21 13.14 24.66 -25.33
CA GLN A 21 14.27 24.02 -24.64
C GLN A 21 14.10 24.07 -23.11
N ASN A 22 13.22 24.95 -22.62
CA ASN A 22 12.77 24.95 -21.24
C ASN A 22 11.84 23.75 -21.04
N ALA A 23 12.41 22.64 -20.56
CA ALA A 23 11.65 21.50 -20.08
C ALA A 23 10.55 22.02 -19.14
N VAL A 24 9.29 21.79 -19.52
CA VAL A 24 8.15 22.05 -18.64
C VAL A 24 8.47 21.36 -17.32
N PRO A 25 8.42 22.06 -16.16
CA PRO A 25 8.66 21.40 -14.89
C PRO A 25 7.71 20.20 -14.82
N GLU A 26 8.27 19.00 -14.70
CA GLU A 26 7.47 17.79 -14.50
C GLU A 26 6.67 18.03 -13.23
N VAL A 27 5.38 18.33 -13.39
CA VAL A 27 4.47 18.52 -12.27
C VAL A 27 4.30 17.12 -11.67
N GLU A 28 5.09 16.82 -10.65
CA GLU A 28 5.00 15.56 -9.91
C GLU A 28 3.57 15.42 -9.40
N LEU A 29 2.83 14.49 -10.00
CA LEU A 29 1.46 14.23 -9.59
C LEU A 29 1.46 13.61 -8.19
N PRO A 30 0.45 13.92 -7.36
CA PRO A 30 0.19 13.19 -6.13
C PRO A 30 0.15 11.67 -6.36
N LYS A 31 0.70 10.90 -5.42
CA LYS A 31 0.72 9.43 -5.49
C LYS A 31 -0.18 8.80 -4.44
N LEU A 32 -1.07 7.92 -4.88
CA LEU A 32 -1.93 7.10 -4.04
C LEU A 32 -1.44 5.65 -4.05
N PHE A 33 -0.91 5.17 -2.93
CA PHE A 33 -0.50 3.79 -2.75
C PHE A 33 -1.61 2.97 -2.10
N LEU A 34 -2.14 1.97 -2.82
CA LEU A 34 -3.12 1.02 -2.31
C LEU A 34 -2.43 -0.30 -1.97
N ILE A 35 -2.28 -0.60 -0.68
CA ILE A 35 -1.44 -1.69 -0.18
C ILE A 35 -2.29 -2.74 0.53
N SER A 36 -2.39 -3.94 -0.06
CA SER A 36 -3.02 -5.08 0.59
C SER A 36 -2.03 -5.87 1.44
N HIS A 37 -2.41 -6.21 2.67
CA HIS A 37 -1.56 -6.98 3.58
C HIS A 37 -2.34 -7.85 4.58
N ALA A 38 -1.64 -8.80 5.20
CA ALA A 38 -2.13 -9.59 6.30
C ALA A 38 -2.18 -8.75 7.59
N HIS A 39 -3.03 -9.15 8.54
CA HIS A 39 -3.16 -8.47 9.83
C HIS A 39 -1.84 -8.43 10.62
N SER A 40 -0.96 -9.41 10.40
CA SER A 40 0.36 -9.47 11.03
C SER A 40 1.41 -10.01 10.04
N PRO A 41 2.65 -9.50 10.06
CA PRO A 41 3.11 -8.30 10.78
C PRO A 41 2.49 -7.00 10.22
N PRO A 42 2.56 -5.85 10.92
CA PRO A 42 2.17 -4.56 10.37
C PRO A 42 3.07 -4.14 9.18
N LEU A 43 2.65 -3.13 8.42
CA LEU A 43 3.45 -2.55 7.34
C LEU A 43 4.54 -1.63 7.89
N HIS A 44 5.68 -1.62 7.20
CA HIS A 44 6.77 -0.68 7.40
C HIS A 44 7.21 -0.14 6.03
N PRO A 45 7.03 1.16 5.74
CA PRO A 45 6.44 2.18 6.61
C PRO A 45 4.94 1.94 6.88
N PRO A 46 4.41 2.44 8.00
CA PRO A 46 2.99 2.36 8.30
C PRO A 46 2.16 3.16 7.28
N PRO A 47 0.95 2.71 6.93
CA PRO A 47 0.05 3.48 6.09
C PRO A 47 -0.59 4.62 6.90
N GLN A 48 -0.98 5.70 6.23
CA GLN A 48 -1.73 6.81 6.85
C GLN A 48 -3.16 6.36 7.20
N LEU A 49 -3.80 5.61 6.29
CA LEU A 49 -5.13 5.04 6.54
C LEU A 49 -5.06 3.51 6.57
N ARG A 50 -5.75 2.89 7.53
CA ARG A 50 -5.84 1.44 7.63
C ARG A 50 -7.29 0.97 7.71
N PHE A 51 -7.65 0.05 6.82
CA PHE A 51 -9.00 -0.52 6.74
C PHE A 51 -8.96 -2.02 7.00
N ASP A 52 -9.71 -2.49 8.01
CA ASP A 52 -9.84 -3.92 8.29
C ASP A 52 -11.06 -4.53 7.58
N LEU A 53 -10.82 -5.58 6.80
CA LEU A 53 -11.83 -6.35 6.07
C LEU A 53 -12.05 -7.74 6.68
N ARG A 54 -11.77 -7.93 7.96
CA ARG A 54 -12.11 -9.19 8.63
C ARG A 54 -13.61 -9.33 8.89
N THR A 55 -14.33 -8.21 8.94
CA THR A 55 -15.79 -8.12 9.17
C THR A 55 -16.62 -8.53 7.96
N ILE A 56 -16.11 -8.38 6.74
CA ILE A 56 -16.84 -8.77 5.53
C ILE A 56 -16.86 -10.29 5.30
N PRO A 57 -17.87 -10.82 4.58
CA PRO A 57 -18.01 -12.25 4.29
C PRO A 57 -16.74 -12.90 3.74
N ASN A 58 -16.48 -14.11 4.21
CA ASN A 58 -15.32 -14.89 3.79
C ASN A 58 -15.65 -15.72 2.56
N PRO A 59 -14.83 -15.69 1.49
CA PRO A 59 -15.04 -16.54 0.33
C PRO A 59 -15.14 -18.03 0.68
N PRO A 60 -15.97 -18.82 -0.04
CA PRO A 60 -16.08 -20.25 0.15
C PRO A 60 -14.72 -20.94 0.10
N LYS A 61 -14.53 -21.95 0.95
CA LYS A 61 -13.23 -22.64 1.12
C LYS A 61 -12.63 -23.10 -0.23
N ARG A 62 -13.46 -23.65 -1.12
CA ARG A 62 -13.03 -24.12 -2.45
C ARG A 62 -12.43 -23.00 -3.30
N ILE A 63 -13.01 -21.80 -3.25
CA ILE A 63 -12.46 -20.62 -3.95
C ILE A 63 -11.18 -20.19 -3.26
N ARG A 64 -11.20 -20.06 -1.94
CA ARG A 64 -10.07 -19.58 -1.13
C ARG A 64 -8.79 -20.42 -1.29
N ASP A 65 -8.91 -21.73 -1.43
CA ASP A 65 -7.75 -22.63 -1.57
C ASP A 65 -7.16 -22.59 -2.99
N SER A 66 -7.95 -22.30 -4.01
CA SER A 66 -7.51 -22.31 -5.42
C SER A 66 -7.20 -20.93 -5.99
N HIS A 67 -7.71 -19.86 -5.37
CA HIS A 67 -7.72 -18.51 -5.93
C HIS A 67 -7.19 -17.47 -4.94
N VAL A 68 -6.66 -16.38 -5.49
CA VAL A 68 -6.20 -15.18 -4.76
C VAL A 68 -7.05 -13.98 -5.18
N GLY A 69 -6.96 -12.87 -4.45
CA GLY A 69 -7.81 -11.70 -4.70
C GLY A 69 -7.65 -11.05 -6.08
N THR A 70 -6.55 -11.33 -6.80
CA THR A 70 -6.34 -10.88 -8.19
C THR A 70 -7.04 -11.74 -9.23
N SER A 71 -7.58 -12.91 -8.83
CA SER A 71 -8.22 -13.81 -9.78
C SER A 71 -9.68 -13.43 -10.02
N LYS A 72 -10.07 -13.44 -11.29
CA LYS A 72 -11.42 -13.08 -11.75
C LYS A 72 -12.53 -13.80 -10.98
N ARG A 73 -12.39 -15.12 -10.79
CA ARG A 73 -13.40 -15.93 -10.08
C ARG A 73 -13.63 -15.50 -8.63
N LEU A 74 -12.58 -15.05 -7.94
CA LEU A 74 -12.71 -14.56 -6.57
C LEU A 74 -13.30 -13.15 -6.58
N GLN A 75 -12.88 -12.29 -7.51
CA GLN A 75 -13.42 -10.94 -7.67
C GLN A 75 -14.92 -10.97 -7.94
N GLU A 76 -15.38 -11.76 -8.92
CA GLU A 76 -16.81 -11.92 -9.23
C GLU A 76 -17.63 -12.35 -8.00
N TRP A 77 -17.08 -13.22 -7.16
CA TRP A 77 -17.76 -13.65 -5.93
C TRP A 77 -17.86 -12.53 -4.90
N MET A 78 -16.80 -11.72 -4.75
CA MET A 78 -16.82 -10.57 -3.84
C MET A 78 -17.74 -9.47 -4.36
N GLU A 79 -17.72 -9.19 -5.66
CA GLU A 79 -18.58 -8.19 -6.32
C GLU A 79 -20.07 -8.56 -6.23
N ALA A 80 -20.40 -9.86 -6.14
CA ALA A 80 -21.77 -10.31 -5.93
C ALA A 80 -22.30 -10.06 -4.51
N ASP A 81 -21.43 -9.76 -3.54
CA ASP A 81 -21.84 -9.48 -2.15
C ASP A 81 -22.09 -7.97 -1.94
N PRO A 82 -23.32 -7.54 -1.60
CA PRO A 82 -23.62 -6.13 -1.36
C PRO A 82 -22.84 -5.55 -0.17
N THR A 83 -22.47 -6.37 0.82
CA THR A 83 -21.71 -5.92 1.99
C THR A 83 -20.30 -5.46 1.59
N PHE A 84 -19.69 -6.19 0.65
CA PHE A 84 -18.39 -5.84 0.09
C PHE A 84 -18.45 -4.53 -0.69
N LEU A 85 -19.46 -4.36 -1.55
CA LEU A 85 -19.65 -3.13 -2.33
C LEU A 85 -19.91 -1.91 -1.43
N ALA A 86 -20.77 -2.05 -0.42
CA ALA A 86 -21.03 -0.99 0.54
C ALA A 86 -19.75 -0.58 1.28
N ARG A 87 -18.94 -1.56 1.73
CA ARG A 87 -17.66 -1.26 2.40
C ARG A 87 -16.65 -0.61 1.45
N ARG A 88 -16.61 -1.04 0.18
CA ARG A 88 -15.76 -0.45 -0.86
C ARG A 88 -16.07 1.03 -1.07
N ASP A 89 -17.36 1.37 -1.16
CA ASP A 89 -17.79 2.74 -1.41
C ASP A 89 -17.49 3.65 -0.20
N VAL A 90 -17.69 3.15 1.03
CA VAL A 90 -17.27 3.87 2.26
C VAL A 90 -15.77 4.13 2.26
N ILE A 91 -14.95 3.11 1.97
CA ILE A 91 -13.48 3.26 1.91
C ILE A 91 -13.08 4.27 0.83
N ARG A 92 -13.75 4.25 -0.32
CA ARG A 92 -13.48 5.20 -1.41
C ARG A 92 -13.69 6.64 -0.96
N ASP A 93 -14.80 6.90 -0.29
CA ASP A 93 -15.17 8.26 0.11
C ASP A 93 -14.21 8.79 1.20
N GLU A 94 -13.80 7.93 2.14
CA GLU A 94 -12.75 8.23 3.13
C GLU A 94 -11.39 8.57 2.48
N ILE A 95 -10.99 7.81 1.46
CA ILE A 95 -9.74 8.09 0.74
C ILE A 95 -9.83 9.45 0.04
N LYS A 96 -10.97 9.78 -0.58
CA LYS A 96 -11.16 11.08 -1.25
C LYS A 96 -11.08 12.24 -0.26
N GLU A 97 -11.67 12.09 0.91
CA GLU A 97 -11.57 13.11 1.97
C GLU A 97 -10.11 13.32 2.38
N ALA A 98 -9.37 12.25 2.63
CA ALA A 98 -7.95 12.33 2.96
C ALA A 98 -7.09 12.93 1.84
N MET A 99 -7.40 12.65 0.56
CA MET A 99 -6.73 13.26 -0.58
C MET A 99 -6.93 14.79 -0.60
N ASN A 100 -8.16 15.26 -0.35
CA ASN A 100 -8.48 16.68 -0.30
C ASN A 100 -7.78 17.38 0.88
N GLU A 101 -7.78 16.75 2.05
CA GLU A 101 -7.05 17.24 3.24
C GLU A 101 -5.55 17.38 2.94
N LEU A 102 -4.96 16.40 2.25
CA LEU A 102 -3.55 16.39 1.92
C LEU A 102 -3.18 17.50 0.95
N ILE A 103 -3.99 17.72 -0.10
CA ILE A 103 -3.81 18.84 -1.04
C ILE A 103 -3.92 20.18 -0.31
N ALA A 104 -4.97 20.38 0.50
CA ALA A 104 -5.16 21.63 1.23
C ALA A 104 -4.03 21.91 2.23
N LYS A 105 -3.48 20.88 2.87
CA LYS A 105 -2.33 21.00 3.77
C LYS A 105 -1.07 21.37 3.00
N HIS A 106 -0.86 20.79 1.81
CA HIS A 106 0.28 21.10 0.97
C HIS A 106 0.24 22.53 0.41
N GLU A 107 -0.92 23.00 -0.05
CA GLU A 107 -1.12 24.38 -0.52
C GLU A 107 -0.80 25.39 0.58
N LYS A 108 -1.32 25.18 1.80
CA LYS A 108 -1.01 26.05 2.95
C LYS A 108 0.48 26.09 3.26
N LYS A 109 1.16 24.94 3.20
CA LYS A 109 2.62 24.85 3.43
C LYS A 109 3.43 25.54 2.32
N ALA A 110 2.98 25.44 1.07
CA ALA A 110 3.60 26.11 -0.06
C ALA A 110 3.49 27.64 0.07
N VAL A 111 2.30 28.16 0.39
CA VAL A 111 2.08 29.61 0.58
C VAL A 111 2.95 30.18 1.71
N LEU A 112 3.14 29.44 2.82
CA LEU A 112 3.96 29.90 3.95
C LEU A 112 5.47 29.88 3.68
N LYS A 113 5.94 29.23 2.61
CA LYS A 113 7.37 29.16 2.26
C LYS A 113 7.83 30.24 1.27
N VAL A 114 6.94 31.14 0.81
CA VAL A 114 7.24 32.08 -0.29
C VAL A 114 7.95 33.38 0.13
N ASP A 115 8.14 33.65 1.43
CA ASP A 115 8.84 34.87 1.87
C ASP A 115 10.02 34.60 2.83
N VAL A 116 11.10 33.94 2.37
CA VAL A 116 12.46 34.18 2.91
C VAL A 116 13.51 33.86 1.84
N ASP A 117 13.86 34.84 1.00
CA ASP A 117 15.14 34.86 0.28
C ASP A 117 15.90 36.14 0.65
N GLU A 118 16.85 36.04 1.60
CA GLU A 118 18.25 36.48 1.46
C GLU A 118 19.05 36.21 2.77
N GLU A 119 19.97 35.25 2.69
CA GLU A 119 21.08 34.95 3.59
C GLU A 119 22.07 36.15 3.71
N PRO A 120 22.80 36.36 4.83
CA PRO A 120 24.02 35.58 5.03
C PRO A 120 24.42 35.27 6.48
N ALA A 121 25.07 34.12 6.62
CA ALA A 121 26.03 33.75 7.67
C ALA A 121 26.70 34.93 8.40
N SER A 122 26.52 35.01 9.72
CA SER A 122 27.62 35.27 10.66
C SER A 122 27.24 34.92 12.10
N ASP A 123 28.29 34.62 12.84
CA ASP A 123 28.38 33.95 14.11
C ASP A 123 28.07 34.86 15.31
N GLN A 124 27.70 34.23 16.43
CA GLN A 124 27.72 34.70 17.83
C GLN A 124 26.57 35.56 18.42
N LYS A 125 25.93 34.91 19.42
CA LYS A 125 25.54 35.42 20.76
C LYS A 125 24.92 36.82 20.85
N SER A 126 23.64 36.86 21.21
CA SER A 126 23.23 37.56 22.44
C SER A 126 21.84 37.11 22.91
N LYS A 127 21.72 37.06 24.24
CA LYS A 127 20.53 36.74 25.02
C LYS A 127 19.62 37.97 25.09
N GLN A 128 18.30 37.80 24.99
CA GLN A 128 17.26 38.43 25.82
C GLN A 128 15.89 38.05 25.25
N SER A 129 15.22 37.06 25.85
CA SER A 129 14.21 37.22 26.91
C SER A 129 12.94 37.95 26.44
N TYR A 130 11.94 37.17 26.04
CA TYR A 130 10.55 37.53 26.26
C TYR A 130 9.83 36.32 26.85
N ASN A 131 9.39 36.52 28.09
CA ASN A 131 8.52 35.63 28.83
C ASN A 131 7.13 35.63 28.18
N TYR A 132 6.59 34.44 27.94
CA TYR A 132 5.16 34.20 28.07
C TYR A 132 5.00 32.96 28.95
N ASP A 133 4.08 33.08 29.90
CA ASP A 133 3.81 32.14 30.98
C ASP A 133 3.55 30.73 30.46
N ARG A 134 4.42 29.83 30.93
CA ARG A 134 4.38 28.40 30.75
C ARG A 134 3.80 27.83 32.03
N ASP A 135 2.52 27.47 31.98
CA ASP A 135 2.03 26.43 32.87
C ASP A 135 2.63 25.10 32.41
N ASP A 136 3.29 24.46 33.37
CA ASP A 136 4.04 23.22 33.27
C ASP A 136 3.21 22.06 32.72
N LEU A 137 3.83 21.25 31.86
CA LEU A 137 4.08 19.84 32.14
C LEU A 137 5.12 19.29 31.14
N VAL A 138 6.35 19.14 31.62
CA VAL A 138 7.36 18.27 31.01
C VAL A 138 7.10 16.87 31.50
N VAL A 139 6.59 15.99 30.63
CA VAL A 139 6.72 14.53 30.82
C VAL A 139 7.68 14.02 29.77
N ASN A 140 8.92 13.87 30.20
CA ASN A 140 9.93 13.06 29.55
C ASN A 140 9.55 11.59 29.80
N GLY A 141 9.09 10.89 28.76
CA GLY A 141 8.74 9.48 28.84
C GLY A 141 8.13 9.01 27.54
N ASN A 142 8.79 8.05 26.90
CA ASN A 142 8.26 7.24 25.81
C ASN A 142 6.80 6.86 26.09
N ASN A 143 5.86 7.58 25.49
CA ASN A 143 4.47 7.18 25.40
C ASN A 143 3.99 7.63 24.03
N GLN A 144 4.02 6.69 23.09
CA GLN A 144 3.09 6.71 21.98
C GLN A 144 1.69 6.59 22.60
N HIS A 145 1.14 7.71 23.07
CA HIS A 145 -0.28 7.82 23.34
C HIS A 145 -0.95 7.93 21.98
N LEU A 146 -1.11 6.77 21.34
CA LEU A 146 -2.07 6.61 20.26
C LEU A 146 -3.42 6.83 20.95
N ASP A 147 -4.09 7.95 20.64
CA ASP A 147 -5.50 8.09 20.96
C ASP A 147 -6.24 7.02 20.16
N GLU A 148 -6.49 5.88 20.81
CA GLU A 148 -7.17 4.71 20.27
C GLU A 148 -8.67 4.94 20.34
N ASP A 149 -9.17 5.87 19.52
CA ASP A 149 -10.60 5.94 19.23
C ASP A 149 -10.94 4.79 18.26
N GLU A 150 -11.07 3.57 18.81
CA GLU A 150 -11.69 2.46 18.11
C GLU A 150 -13.18 2.77 17.96
N ASP A 151 -13.52 3.47 16.88
CA ASP A 151 -14.90 3.59 16.46
C ASP A 151 -15.50 2.21 16.13
N GLU A 152 -16.81 2.07 16.32
CA GLU A 152 -17.56 0.84 16.06
C GLU A 152 -17.53 0.41 14.57
N SER A 153 -16.84 1.17 13.71
CA SER A 153 -16.72 0.93 12.26
C SER A 153 -15.54 0.01 11.88
N GLY A 154 -14.71 -0.38 12.86
CA GLY A 154 -13.51 -1.22 12.63
C GLY A 154 -12.43 -0.52 11.81
N TYR A 155 -12.38 0.81 11.91
CA TYR A 155 -11.42 1.69 11.27
C TYR A 155 -10.31 2.08 12.26
N ARG A 156 -9.08 2.26 11.77
CA ARG A 156 -8.00 2.85 12.57
C ARG A 156 -7.26 3.86 11.70
N ARG A 157 -7.54 5.15 11.91
CA ARG A 157 -6.73 6.25 11.35
C ARG A 157 -5.41 6.25 12.10
N VAL A 158 -4.30 5.94 11.42
CA VAL A 158 -2.97 5.99 12.03
C VAL A 158 -2.28 7.20 11.46
N TYR A 159 -2.47 8.36 12.10
CA TYR A 159 -1.67 9.53 11.80
C TYR A 159 -0.22 9.24 12.21
N ASN A 160 0.61 8.83 11.24
CA ASN A 160 2.05 8.95 11.41
C ASN A 160 2.47 10.24 10.70
N GLU A 161 2.89 11.23 11.48
CA GLU A 161 3.54 12.45 10.98
C GLU A 161 4.94 12.19 10.38
N GLN A 162 5.28 10.93 10.09
CA GLN A 162 6.51 10.59 9.41
C GLN A 162 6.60 11.39 8.11
N ASP A 163 7.81 11.92 7.88
CA ASP A 163 8.17 12.85 6.82
C ASP A 163 7.95 12.26 5.42
N PHE A 164 6.70 12.06 5.01
CA PHE A 164 6.37 11.78 3.61
C PHE A 164 6.65 13.08 2.85
N SER A 165 7.81 13.09 2.19
CA SER A 165 8.28 14.17 1.34
C SER A 165 7.45 14.20 0.07
N GLY A 166 6.23 14.71 0.13
CA GLY A 166 5.43 14.93 -1.07
C GLY A 166 3.93 14.72 -0.91
N LEU A 167 3.24 14.85 -2.03
CA LEU A 167 1.81 14.60 -2.21
C LEU A 167 1.53 13.07 -2.22
N GLU A 168 2.08 12.32 -1.26
CA GLU A 168 1.95 10.86 -1.17
C GLU A 168 0.91 10.44 -0.11
N LEU A 169 -0.01 9.55 -0.48
CA LEU A 169 -1.00 8.95 0.41
C LEU A 169 -0.91 7.42 0.35
N ARG A 170 -0.61 6.75 1.46
CA ARG A 170 -0.55 5.28 1.57
C ARG A 170 -1.73 4.73 2.36
N ILE A 171 -2.41 3.78 1.73
CA ILE A 171 -3.62 3.15 2.25
C ILE A 171 -3.35 1.66 2.47
N GLY A 172 -3.49 1.20 3.71
CA GLY A 172 -3.33 -0.19 4.08
C GLY A 172 -4.66 -0.92 4.21
N ILE A 173 -4.92 -1.88 3.35
CA ILE A 173 -6.11 -2.74 3.41
C ILE A 173 -5.75 -4.11 3.97
N VAL A 174 -6.41 -4.49 5.07
CA VAL A 174 -6.07 -5.66 5.86
C VAL A 174 -7.11 -6.74 5.75
N CYS A 175 -6.66 -7.99 5.64
CA CYS A 175 -7.45 -9.14 6.02
C CYS A 175 -6.60 -10.14 6.81
N ALA A 176 -7.19 -11.26 7.23
CA ALA A 176 -6.49 -12.24 8.07
C ALA A 176 -5.12 -12.70 7.49
N MET A 177 -5.08 -13.06 6.20
CA MET A 177 -3.88 -13.61 5.56
C MET A 177 -3.31 -12.73 4.44
N GLY A 178 -3.96 -11.61 4.10
CA GLY A 178 -3.48 -10.70 3.05
C GLY A 178 -3.57 -11.22 1.61
N ARG A 179 -4.39 -12.25 1.33
CA ARG A 179 -4.39 -12.93 0.02
C ARG A 179 -5.71 -12.92 -0.75
N HIS A 180 -6.82 -12.58 -0.09
CA HIS A 180 -8.16 -12.74 -0.65
C HIS A 180 -8.92 -11.42 -0.61
N ARG A 181 -9.59 -11.15 0.51
CA ARG A 181 -10.45 -9.98 0.73
C ARG A 181 -9.73 -8.64 0.51
N SER A 182 -8.57 -8.47 1.15
CA SER A 182 -7.78 -7.24 1.03
C SER A 182 -7.28 -6.99 -0.38
N VAL A 183 -6.82 -8.04 -1.06
CA VAL A 183 -6.32 -7.97 -2.43
C VAL A 183 -7.47 -7.63 -3.39
N ALA A 184 -8.62 -8.30 -3.26
CA ALA A 184 -9.79 -8.02 -4.09
C ALA A 184 -10.30 -6.58 -3.90
N MET A 185 -10.32 -6.08 -2.65
CA MET A 185 -10.71 -4.70 -2.38
C MET A 185 -9.74 -3.68 -2.99
N VAL A 186 -8.44 -3.92 -2.90
CA VAL A 186 -7.42 -3.04 -3.51
C VAL A 186 -7.56 -3.00 -5.03
N GLU A 187 -7.74 -4.16 -5.67
CA GLU A 187 -7.98 -4.26 -7.11
C GLU A 187 -9.23 -3.49 -7.55
N GLU A 188 -10.32 -3.59 -6.77
CA GLU A 188 -11.55 -2.86 -7.04
C GLU A 188 -11.40 -1.35 -6.90
N LEU A 189 -10.70 -0.89 -5.85
CA LEU A 189 -10.41 0.53 -5.66
C LEU A 189 -9.49 1.06 -6.76
N ALA A 190 -8.51 0.28 -7.21
CA ALA A 190 -7.58 0.68 -8.27
C ALA A 190 -8.25 0.86 -9.64
N ARG A 191 -9.36 0.17 -9.89
CA ARG A 191 -10.17 0.34 -11.11
C ARG A 191 -11.01 1.62 -11.12
N MET A 192 -11.18 2.26 -9.96
CA MET A 192 -11.96 3.49 -9.85
C MET A 192 -11.18 4.70 -10.36
N SER A 193 -11.89 5.79 -10.63
CA SER A 193 -11.27 7.06 -11.00
C SER A 193 -10.76 7.82 -9.79
N TRP A 194 -9.49 8.21 -9.86
CA TRP A 194 -8.79 9.03 -8.88
C TRP A 194 -8.20 10.25 -9.61
N PRO A 195 -9.02 11.29 -9.88
CA PRO A 195 -8.61 12.39 -10.74
C PRO A 195 -7.46 13.19 -10.11
N GLY A 196 -6.40 13.43 -10.88
CA GLY A 196 -5.24 14.19 -10.43
C GLY A 196 -4.27 13.41 -9.53
N TRP A 197 -4.41 12.09 -9.44
CA TRP A 197 -3.53 11.23 -8.65
C TRP A 197 -3.03 10.05 -9.48
N GLU A 198 -1.74 9.74 -9.34
CA GLU A 198 -1.16 8.49 -9.82
C GLU A 198 -1.43 7.38 -8.81
N VAL A 199 -1.98 6.25 -9.26
CA VAL A 199 -2.36 5.14 -8.38
C VAL A 199 -1.35 4.00 -8.53
N GLU A 200 -0.73 3.64 -7.41
CA GLU A 200 0.17 2.49 -7.33
C GLU A 200 -0.43 1.40 -6.44
N VAL A 201 -0.39 0.16 -6.91
CA VAL A 201 -0.99 -1.00 -6.23
C VAL A 201 0.10 -1.95 -5.76
N GLU A 202 0.06 -2.31 -4.47
CA GLU A 202 0.99 -3.26 -3.87
C GLU A 202 0.28 -4.42 -3.13
N HIS A 203 0.74 -5.64 -3.37
CA HIS A 203 0.24 -6.83 -2.69
C HIS A 203 1.33 -7.57 -1.92
N ARG A 204 1.47 -7.27 -0.62
CA ARG A 204 2.56 -7.77 0.22
C ARG A 204 2.62 -9.30 0.34
N ASP A 205 1.45 -9.95 0.43
CA ASP A 205 1.34 -11.35 0.83
C ASP A 205 0.90 -12.30 -0.30
N VAL A 206 0.71 -11.81 -1.53
CA VAL A 206 0.24 -12.62 -2.67
C VAL A 206 1.35 -13.54 -3.21
N SER A 207 2.59 -13.06 -3.26
CA SER A 207 3.74 -13.80 -3.82
C SER A 207 4.35 -14.82 -2.85
N LYS A 208 3.95 -14.82 -1.58
CA LYS A 208 4.45 -15.78 -0.58
C LYS A 208 3.85 -17.17 -0.87
N LYS A 209 4.66 -18.06 -1.47
CA LYS A 209 4.30 -19.47 -1.66
C LYS A 209 3.88 -20.06 -0.31
N ARG A 210 2.68 -20.66 -0.27
CA ARG A 210 2.14 -21.40 0.89
C ARG A 210 3.18 -22.47 1.22
N GLY A 211 3.89 -22.29 2.35
CA GLY A 211 5.05 -23.07 2.81
C GLY A 211 5.40 -24.30 1.98
N THR A 212 6.27 -24.13 0.97
CA THR A 212 7.25 -25.18 0.69
C THR A 212 8.32 -25.07 1.76
N GLU A 213 7.96 -25.43 2.99
CA GLU A 213 8.96 -25.97 3.89
C GLU A 213 9.49 -27.21 3.19
N LYS A 214 10.69 -27.08 2.62
CA LYS A 214 11.53 -28.24 2.35
C LYS A 214 11.51 -29.05 3.64
N LYS A 215 10.89 -30.24 3.63
CA LYS A 215 11.17 -31.30 4.60
C LYS A 215 12.67 -31.58 4.52
N THR A 216 13.46 -30.84 5.28
CA THR A 216 14.87 -31.13 5.49
C THR A 216 14.91 -32.39 6.36
N GLY A 217 15.13 -33.52 5.68
CA GLY A 217 15.70 -34.77 6.18
C GLY A 217 15.54 -35.10 7.66
N GLY A 218 14.42 -35.72 8.03
CA GLY A 218 14.37 -36.64 9.18
C GLY A 218 14.80 -38.03 8.72
N LYS A 219 16.12 -38.24 8.56
CA LYS A 219 16.73 -39.55 8.28
C LYS A 219 17.25 -40.11 9.62
N GLY A 220 16.54 -41.08 10.19
CA GLY A 220 16.84 -41.76 11.46
C GLY A 220 15.60 -41.74 12.36
N SER A 221 14.99 -42.85 12.75
CA SER A 221 15.61 -44.00 13.41
C SER A 221 14.99 -45.35 12.99
N ARG A 222 15.87 -46.32 12.74
CA ARG A 222 15.61 -47.75 12.90
C ARG A 222 15.11 -48.04 14.33
N GLY A 223 14.04 -48.82 14.43
CA GLY A 223 13.56 -49.47 15.65
C GLY A 223 12.34 -50.30 15.25
N THR A 224 12.51 -51.51 14.70
CA THR A 224 12.67 -52.78 15.42
C THR A 224 11.39 -53.25 16.12
N ARG A 225 10.89 -54.39 15.63
CA ARG A 225 10.08 -55.46 16.28
C ARG A 225 8.56 -55.30 16.43
N GLY A 226 7.87 -56.32 15.87
CA GLY A 226 6.50 -56.72 16.17
C GLY A 226 5.76 -57.16 14.90
N SER A 227 6.25 -58.16 14.15
CA SER A 227 5.78 -59.54 14.30
C SER A 227 4.28 -59.65 14.55
N PHE A 228 3.47 -59.70 13.49
CA PHE A 228 2.22 -60.45 13.53
C PHE A 228 2.20 -61.41 12.35
N ALA A 229 2.22 -62.68 12.71
CA ALA A 229 2.24 -63.82 11.82
C ALA A 229 0.93 -63.92 11.05
N SER A 230 1.07 -64.35 9.81
CA SER A 230 0.08 -65.00 8.98
C SER A 230 -0.72 -66.05 9.74
N TYR A 231 -2.03 -66.10 9.52
CA TYR A 231 -2.74 -67.36 9.26
C TYR A 231 -3.92 -67.09 8.32
N SER A 232 -3.84 -67.74 7.15
CA SER A 232 -4.98 -68.14 6.33
C SER A 232 -5.91 -69.03 7.14
N THR A 233 -7.20 -68.84 6.95
CA THR A 233 -8.17 -69.93 6.89
C THR A 233 -9.27 -69.52 5.92
N ASN A 234 -9.47 -70.38 4.91
CA ASN A 234 -10.63 -70.39 4.04
C ASN A 234 -11.87 -70.66 4.91
N ASP A 235 -13.00 -70.03 4.62
CA ASP A 235 -14.28 -70.64 4.93
C ASP A 235 -15.26 -70.35 3.79
N ASP A 236 -15.86 -71.44 3.37
CA ASP A 236 -16.63 -71.74 2.19
C ASP A 236 -17.95 -72.26 2.76
N SER A 237 -19.05 -71.53 2.56
CA SER A 237 -20.38 -72.05 2.88
C SER A 237 -21.42 -71.42 1.95
N GLU A 238 -21.74 -72.17 0.90
CA GLU A 238 -23.09 -72.30 0.36
C GLU A 238 -24.11 -72.70 1.45
N ILE A 239 -25.40 -72.73 1.06
CA ILE A 239 -26.65 -73.02 1.80
C ILE A 239 -27.35 -71.70 2.17
N GLU A 240 -28.50 -71.31 1.62
CA GLU A 240 -29.63 -72.03 1.00
C GLU A 240 -30.37 -71.11 0.01
#